data_AF-A0A8S3WFC7-F1
#
_entry.id   AF-A0A8S3WFC7-F1
#
_cell.length_a   1.000
_cell.length_b   1.000
_cell.length_c   1.000
_cell.angle_alpha   90.00
_cell.angle_beta   90.00
_cell.angle_gamma   90.00
#
_symmetry.space_group_name_H-M   'P 1'
#
loop_
_entity.id
_entity.type
_entity.pdbx_description
1 polymer ?
#
loop_
_entity_poly.entity_id
_entity_poly.type
_entity_poly.pdbx_seq_one_letter_code
_entity_poly.pdbx_strand_id
1 'polypeptide(L)'
;MIVVLTLVLFYIGTQAKQELWKNWSEKRCPCTTEYNPICSSDMRRYKNICTFQCRIQHLIKNNEHMIKPVNCTLLPPTVPN
;
A
#
# COMPACT_ATOMS: atom_id res chain seq x y z
N MET A 1 -39.44 -13.83 3.98
CA MET A 1 -38.23 -14.64 4.28
C MET A 1 -37.31 -14.80 3.07
N ILE A 2 -37.81 -15.07 1.86
CA ILE A 2 -36.99 -15.23 0.64
C ILE A 2 -36.20 -13.96 0.27
N VAL A 3 -36.81 -12.78 0.36
CA VAL A 3 -36.14 -11.49 0.08
C VAL A 3 -34.98 -11.22 1.04
N VAL A 4 -35.11 -11.64 2.30
CA VAL A 4 -34.03 -11.50 3.30
C VAL A 4 -32.88 -12.45 2.96
N LEU A 5 -33.19 -13.69 2.56
CA LEU A 5 -32.18 -14.67 2.15
C LEU A 5 -31.40 -14.23 0.90
N THR A 6 -32.07 -13.64 -0.09
CA THR A 6 -31.39 -13.14 -1.30
C THR A 6 -30.54 -11.89 -1.02
N LEU A 7 -31.02 -10.98 -0.17
CA LEU A 7 -30.23 -9.83 0.29
C LEU A 7 -29.01 -10.26 1.11
N VAL A 8 -29.15 -11.28 1.96
CA VAL A 8 -28.04 -11.84 2.75
C VAL A 8 -27.02 -12.51 1.83
N LEU A 9 -27.44 -13.30 0.85
CA LEU A 9 -26.52 -13.93 -0.12
C LEU A 9 -25.81 -12.90 -1.02
N PHE A 10 -26.53 -11.87 -1.46
CA PHE A 10 -25.93 -10.76 -2.20
C PHE A 10 -24.93 -10.00 -1.32
N TYR A 11 -25.30 -9.70 -0.07
CA TYR A 11 -24.42 -9.04 0.90
C TYR A 11 -23.17 -9.86 1.21
N ILE A 12 -23.28 -11.17 1.45
CA ILE A 12 -22.15 -12.09 1.63
C ILE A 12 -21.27 -12.12 0.37
N GLY A 13 -21.87 -12.13 -0.83
CA GLY A 13 -21.15 -12.06 -2.10
C GLY A 13 -20.37 -10.76 -2.32
N THR A 14 -20.82 -9.65 -1.74
CA THR A 14 -20.13 -8.35 -1.84
C THR A 14 -18.92 -8.18 -0.91
N GLN A 15 -18.67 -9.11 0.02
CA GLN A 15 -17.55 -8.99 0.97
C GLN A 15 -16.16 -9.34 0.40
N ALA A 16 -16.06 -9.78 -0.86
CA ALA A 16 -14.77 -10.10 -1.48
C ALA A 16 -13.99 -8.86 -1.99
N LYS A 17 -14.42 -7.64 -1.68
CA LYS A 17 -13.83 -6.40 -2.22
C LYS A 17 -13.52 -5.31 -1.17
N GLN A 18 -13.29 -5.70 0.08
CA GLN A 18 -12.85 -4.77 1.12
C GLN A 18 -11.30 -4.77 1.26
N GLU A 19 -10.71 -3.62 0.90
CA GLU A 19 -9.35 -3.11 1.20
C GLU A 19 -8.11 -3.67 0.47
N LEU A 20 -8.06 -3.50 -0.87
CA LEU A 20 -6.88 -3.77 -1.73
C LEU A 20 -5.69 -2.79 -1.57
N TRP A 21 -5.35 -2.35 -0.36
CA TRP A 21 -4.08 -1.62 -0.10
C TRP A 21 -3.37 -2.00 1.21
N LYS A 22 -3.83 -3.04 1.91
CA LYS A 22 -3.51 -3.28 3.33
C LYS A 22 -2.84 -4.61 3.65
N ASN A 23 -1.75 -4.97 2.98
CA ASN A 23 -0.91 -6.08 3.48
C ASN A 23 0.60 -5.86 3.39
N TRP A 24 1.08 -4.80 2.72
CA TRP A 24 2.51 -4.51 2.75
C TRP A 24 2.90 -3.98 4.14
N SER A 25 3.35 -4.88 5.01
CA SER A 25 3.98 -4.54 6.26
C SER A 25 5.42 -4.12 6.00
N GLU A 26 5.67 -2.81 6.03
CA GLU A 26 7.02 -2.23 6.04
C GLU A 26 7.90 -2.85 7.16
N LYS A 27 7.27 -3.42 8.20
CA LYS A 27 7.91 -4.24 9.26
C LYS A 27 8.76 -5.41 8.74
N ARG A 28 8.56 -5.90 7.51
CA ARG A 28 9.38 -6.98 6.94
C ARG A 28 10.67 -6.49 6.27
N CYS A 29 10.93 -5.19 6.28
CA CYS A 29 12.11 -4.58 5.67
C CYS A 29 13.20 -4.35 6.72
N PRO A 30 14.34 -5.08 6.70
CA PRO A 30 15.45 -4.84 7.61
C PRO A 30 16.21 -3.57 7.20
N CYS A 31 15.65 -2.41 7.55
CA CYS A 31 16.20 -1.09 7.24
C CYS A 31 16.51 -0.32 8.51
N THR A 32 17.48 0.59 8.42
CA THR A 32 17.78 1.55 9.50
C THR A 32 16.63 2.54 9.67
N THR A 33 16.60 3.22 10.81
CA THR A 33 15.59 4.25 11.12
C THR A 33 15.98 5.65 10.62
N GLU A 34 17.03 5.76 9.80
CA GLU A 34 17.44 7.02 9.19
C GLU A 34 16.30 7.61 8.36
N TYR A 35 16.11 8.92 8.46
CA TYR A 35 15.09 9.65 7.71
C TYR A 35 15.72 10.45 6.58
N ASN A 36 15.64 9.91 5.37
CA ASN A 36 16.03 10.55 4.12
C ASN A 36 14.96 10.22 3.07
N PRO A 37 13.84 10.97 3.04
CA PRO A 37 12.60 10.49 2.45
C PRO A 37 12.66 10.38 0.93
N ILE A 38 12.12 9.28 0.41
CA ILE A 38 11.95 9.06 -1.03
C ILE A 38 10.45 9.06 -1.34
N CYS A 39 10.03 9.91 -2.29
CA CYS A 39 8.65 9.95 -2.76
C CYS A 39 8.49 9.11 -4.01
N SER A 40 7.35 8.45 -4.12
CA SER A 40 7.10 7.40 -5.09
C SER A 40 5.83 7.68 -5.90
N SER A 41 5.77 7.13 -7.12
CA SER A 41 4.60 7.22 -7.99
C SER A 41 3.34 6.53 -7.45
N ASP A 42 3.43 5.75 -6.37
CA ASP A 42 2.27 5.21 -5.64
C ASP A 42 1.71 6.15 -4.57
N MET A 43 2.08 7.43 -4.61
CA MET A 43 1.68 8.47 -3.65
C MET A 43 2.13 8.18 -2.21
N ARG A 44 3.17 7.37 -2.00
CA ARG A 44 3.76 7.11 -0.68
C ARG A 44 5.13 7.77 -0.53
N ARG A 45 5.43 8.15 0.70
CA ARG A 45 6.74 8.64 1.15
C ARG A 45 7.42 7.54 1.98
N TYR A 46 8.53 7.02 1.48
CA TYR A 46 9.37 6.03 2.15
C TYR A 46 10.36 6.73 3.06
N LYS A 47 10.61 6.19 4.25
CA LYS A 47 11.48 6.83 5.26
C LYS A 47 12.91 7.01 4.77
N ASN A 48 13.40 6.05 4.00
CA ASN A 48 14.73 6.06 3.38
C ASN A 48 14.77 5.19 2.12
N ILE A 49 15.89 5.24 1.41
CA ILE A 49 16.12 4.45 0.20
C ILE A 49 15.96 2.93 0.43
N CYS A 50 16.37 2.41 1.60
CA CYS A 50 16.22 0.99 1.92
C CYS A 50 14.74 0.59 1.96
N THR A 51 13.88 1.37 2.63
CA THR A 51 12.44 1.10 2.68
C THR A 51 11.78 1.17 1.30
N PHE A 52 12.21 2.10 0.44
CA PHE A 52 11.75 2.19 -0.96
C PHE A 52 12.16 0.95 -1.77
N GLN A 53 13.43 0.53 -1.70
CA GLN A 53 13.93 -0.67 -2.39
C GLN A 53 13.24 -1.94 -1.91
N CYS A 54 12.96 -2.06 -0.62
CA CYS A 54 12.21 -3.19 -0.09
C CYS A 54 10.79 -3.27 -0.68
N ARG A 55 10.13 -2.12 -0.91
CA ARG A 55 8.87 -2.10 -1.67
C ARG A 55 9.08 -2.58 -3.11
N ILE A 56 10.10 -2.09 -3.80
CA ILE A 56 10.40 -2.52 -5.18
C ILE A 56 10.55 -4.05 -5.25
N GLN A 57 11.31 -4.64 -4.34
CA GLN A 57 11.47 -6.11 -4.27
C GLN A 57 10.13 -6.83 -4.05
N HIS A 58 9.27 -6.30 -3.18
CA HIS A 58 7.93 -6.84 -2.98
C HIS A 58 7.09 -6.78 -4.25
N LEU A 59 7.14 -5.66 -4.98
CA LEU A 59 6.40 -5.50 -6.24
C LEU A 59 6.87 -6.49 -7.29
N ILE A 60 8.18 -6.66 -7.45
CA ILE A 60 8.78 -7.64 -8.37
C ILE A 60 8.33 -9.07 -8.00
N LYS A 61 8.42 -9.43 -6.71
CA LYS A 61 8.08 -10.77 -6.22
C LYS A 61 6.61 -11.14 -6.49
N ASN A 62 5.72 -10.17 -6.37
CA ASN A 62 4.28 -10.39 -6.56
C ASN A 62 3.79 -10.06 -7.98
N ASN A 63 4.70 -9.70 -8.89
CA ASN A 63 4.34 -9.23 -10.23
C ASN A 63 3.35 -8.05 -10.21
N GLU A 64 3.53 -7.13 -9.26
CA GLU A 64 2.75 -5.90 -9.13
C GLU A 64 3.37 -4.75 -9.96
N HIS A 65 2.62 -3.66 -10.13
CA HIS A 65 3.08 -2.48 -10.86
C HIS A 65 4.31 -1.84 -10.20
N MET A 66 5.41 -1.70 -10.96
CA MET A 66 6.62 -1.05 -10.49
C MET A 66 6.40 0.43 -10.20
N ILE A 67 6.95 0.90 -9.08
CA ILE A 67 6.92 2.30 -8.68
C ILE A 67 8.25 2.98 -9.01
N LYS A 68 8.21 4.28 -9.25
CA LYS A 68 9.38 5.10 -9.57
C LYS A 68 9.51 6.27 -8.60
N PRO A 69 10.72 6.75 -8.34
CA PRO A 69 10.89 7.99 -7.59
C PRO A 69 10.23 9.15 -8.35
N VAL A 70 9.58 10.02 -7.60
CA VAL A 70 8.96 11.26 -8.09
C VAL A 70 9.34 12.43 -7.18
N ASN A 71 9.08 13.65 -7.65
CA ASN A 71 9.32 14.83 -6.82
C ASN A 71 8.37 14.84 -5.61
N CYS A 72 8.94 14.96 -4.41
CA CYS A 72 8.19 14.99 -3.16
C CYS A 72 7.21 16.16 -3.03
N THR A 73 7.41 17.24 -3.79
CA THR A 73 6.48 18.38 -3.80
C THR A 73 5.13 18.04 -4.43
N LEU A 74 5.05 16.92 -5.17
CA LEU A 74 3.82 16.46 -5.81
C LEU A 74 2.94 15.61 -4.87
N LEU A 75 3.48 15.18 -3.72
CA LEU A 75 2.74 14.37 -2.75
C LEU A 75 2.16 15.25 -1.64
N PRO A 76 1.00 14.88 -1.07
CA PRO A 76 0.47 15.57 0.09
C PRO A 76 1.47 15.53 1.27
N PRO A 77 1.42 16.54 2.16
CA PRO A 77 2.19 16.50 3.40
C PRO A 77 1.76 15.27 4.20
N THR A 78 2.72 14.59 4.81
CA THR A 78 2.42 13.50 5.74
C THR A 78 1.67 14.10 6.93
N VAL A 79 0.50 13.55 7.25
CA VAL A 79 -0.20 13.89 8.49
C VAL A 79 0.71 13.45 9.64
N PRO A 80 1.11 14.35 10.56
CA PRO A 80 1.80 13.96 11.78
C PRO A 80 0.91 12.99 12.54
N ASN A 81 1.45 11.81 12.84
CA ASN A 81 0.77 10.78 13.62
C ASN A 81 0.93 11.05 15.11
#